data_AF-A0A7U2EP49-F1
#
_entry.id   AF-A0A7U2EP49-F1
#
_cell.length_a   1.000
_cell.length_b   1.000
_cell.length_c   1.000
_cell.angle_alpha   90.00
_cell.angle_beta   90.00
_cell.angle_gamma   90.00
#
_symmetry.space_group_name_H-M   'P 1'
#
loop_
_entity.id
_entity.type
_entity.pdbx_description
1 polymer ?
#
loop_
_entity_poly.entity_id
_entity_poly.type
_entity_poly.pdbx_seq_one_letter_code
_entity_poly.pdbx_strand_id
1 'polypeptide(L)'
;MFGAYTPANIFEGMYAAVARRNPRTGLDPSGGKEGWYPEETITMHDALQGFTINPAYGAFLENKAGVIDVGAYADWVVLDEPLYNMDVESLRKLTVRETWVGGKCVYKRPYVG
;
A
#
# COMPACT_ATOMS: atom_id res chain seq x y z
N MET A 1 -11.51 -5.61 0.65
CA MET A 1 -10.46 -6.22 -0.16
C MET A 1 -10.22 -5.32 -1.37
N PHE A 2 -9.01 -4.81 -1.56
CA PHE A 2 -8.66 -4.10 -2.80
C PHE A 2 -8.27 -5.14 -3.87
N GLY A 3 -8.92 -5.10 -5.04
CA GLY A 3 -8.73 -6.05 -6.15
C GLY A 3 -8.15 -5.39 -7.40
N ALA A 4 -7.98 -6.16 -8.48
CA ALA A 4 -7.22 -5.87 -9.72
C ALA A 4 -7.55 -4.55 -10.50
N TYR A 5 -8.46 -3.72 -10.00
CA TYR A 5 -8.79 -2.40 -10.54
C TYR A 5 -8.03 -1.25 -9.85
N THR A 6 -7.11 -1.55 -8.94
CA THR A 6 -6.18 -0.54 -8.40
C THR A 6 -5.09 -0.18 -9.41
N PRO A 7 -4.52 1.04 -9.35
CA PRO A 7 -3.31 1.34 -10.10
C PRO A 7 -2.25 0.25 -9.86
N ALA A 8 -1.40 0.00 -10.86
CA ALA A 8 -0.36 -1.03 -10.78
C ALA A 8 0.58 -0.82 -9.58
N ASN A 9 0.71 0.43 -9.12
CA ASN A 9 1.40 0.77 -7.88
C ASN A 9 0.42 0.74 -6.69
N ILE A 10 0.67 -0.15 -5.73
CA ILE A 10 -0.15 -0.30 -4.52
C ILE A 10 -0.22 0.99 -3.69
N PHE A 11 0.83 1.81 -3.67
CA PHE A 11 0.84 3.06 -2.91
C PHE A 11 -0.07 4.12 -3.52
N GLU A 12 -0.24 4.11 -4.84
CA GLU A 12 -1.25 4.94 -5.51
C GLU A 12 -2.67 4.47 -5.15
N GLY A 13 -2.88 3.15 -5.03
CA GLY A 13 -4.14 2.59 -4.53
C GLY A 13 -4.43 2.99 -3.08
N MET A 14 -3.43 2.90 -2.20
CA MET A 14 -3.54 3.37 -0.81
C MET A 14 -3.80 4.89 -0.75
N TYR A 15 -3.12 5.70 -1.57
CA TYR A 15 -3.37 7.14 -1.67
C TYR A 15 -4.81 7.42 -2.08
N ALA A 16 -5.31 6.73 -3.11
CA ALA A 16 -6.69 6.89 -3.56
C ALA A 16 -7.70 6.51 -2.46
N ALA A 17 -7.41 5.51 -1.63
CA ALA A 17 -8.30 5.11 -0.53
C ALA A 17 -8.29 6.12 0.64
N VAL A 18 -7.12 6.66 0.99
CA VAL A 18 -6.95 7.54 2.15
C VAL A 18 -7.28 9.00 1.83
N ALA A 19 -6.88 9.48 0.65
CA ALA A 19 -7.14 10.86 0.23
C ALA A 19 -8.44 11.02 -0.58
N ARG A 20 -8.93 9.94 -1.20
CA ARG A 20 -10.04 9.96 -2.19
C ARG A 20 -9.80 10.96 -3.32
N ARG A 21 -8.55 11.06 -3.73
CA ARG A 21 -8.07 11.89 -4.84
C ARG A 21 -7.40 11.03 -5.89
N ASN A 22 -7.32 11.54 -7.11
CA ASN A 22 -6.59 10.88 -8.17
C ASN A 22 -5.10 10.80 -7.80
N PRO A 23 -4.48 9.61 -7.74
CA PRO A 23 -3.09 9.46 -7.28
C PRO A 23 -2.05 10.06 -8.22
N ARG A 24 -2.40 10.34 -9.47
CA ARG A 24 -1.48 10.99 -10.43
C ARG A 24 -1.50 12.50 -10.32
N THR A 25 -2.66 13.11 -10.05
CA THR A 25 -2.78 14.57 -9.96
C THR A 25 -2.78 15.08 -8.51
N GLY A 26 -3.20 14.25 -7.56
CA GLY A 26 -3.45 14.62 -6.17
C GLY A 26 -4.72 15.44 -5.97
N LEU A 27 -5.63 15.42 -6.94
CA LEU A 27 -6.85 16.23 -6.94
C LEU A 27 -8.11 15.35 -6.98
N ASP A 28 -9.20 15.87 -6.43
CA ASP A 28 -10.54 15.29 -6.58
C ASP A 28 -11.17 15.65 -7.96
N PRO A 29 -12.35 15.11 -8.33
CA PRO A 29 -12.99 15.40 -9.62
C PRO A 29 -13.32 16.87 -9.88
N SER A 30 -13.40 17.71 -8.84
CA SER A 30 -13.62 19.16 -8.97
C SER A 30 -12.31 19.94 -9.16
N GLY A 31 -11.16 19.26 -9.11
CA GLY A 31 -9.83 19.89 -9.13
C GLY A 31 -9.37 20.38 -7.75
N GLY A 32 -10.13 20.09 -6.69
CA GLY A 32 -9.83 20.44 -5.31
C GLY A 32 -8.94 19.41 -4.60
N LYS A 33 -8.68 19.67 -3.32
CA LYS A 33 -7.98 18.76 -2.40
C LYS A 33 -8.87 18.33 -1.24
N GLU A 34 -10.18 18.41 -1.35
CA GLU A 34 -11.04 17.92 -0.26
C GLU A 34 -11.14 16.40 -0.33
N GLY A 35 -11.06 15.83 -1.54
CA GLY A 35 -11.29 14.41 -1.78
C GLY A 35 -12.74 14.17 -2.20
N TRP A 36 -12.96 13.11 -2.98
CA TRP A 36 -14.28 12.75 -3.45
C TRP A 36 -15.02 11.95 -2.36
N TYR A 37 -16.08 12.52 -1.77
CA TYR A 37 -16.75 11.98 -0.57
C TYR A 37 -15.76 11.82 0.59
N PRO A 38 -15.22 12.92 1.14
CA PRO A 38 -14.18 12.89 2.18
C PRO A 38 -14.60 12.11 3.44
N GLU A 39 -15.90 12.03 3.72
CA GLU A 39 -16.49 11.22 4.79
C GLU A 39 -16.29 9.71 4.62
N GLU A 40 -16.02 9.23 3.40
CA GLU A 40 -15.72 7.83 3.10
C GLU A 40 -14.20 7.55 3.03
N THR A 41 -13.36 8.47 3.49
CA THR A 41 -11.92 8.22 3.63
C THR A 41 -11.67 7.15 4.70
N ILE A 42 -10.63 6.35 4.50
CA ILE A 42 -10.18 5.36 5.49
C ILE A 42 -8.81 5.74 6.02
N THR A 43 -8.44 5.19 7.19
CA THR A 43 -7.12 5.47 7.76
C THR A 43 -6.01 4.79 6.95
N MET A 44 -4.77 5.29 7.09
CA MET A 44 -3.58 4.61 6.54
C MET A 44 -3.47 3.15 7.00
N HIS A 45 -3.89 2.87 8.24
CA HIS A 45 -3.89 1.51 8.80
C HIS A 45 -4.91 0.62 8.11
N ASP A 46 -6.14 1.10 7.93
CA ASP A 46 -7.20 0.36 7.23
C ASP A 46 -6.83 0.09 5.77
N ALA A 47 -6.22 1.08 5.11
CA ALA A 47 -5.69 0.92 3.76
C ALA A 47 -4.64 -0.19 3.72
N LEU A 48 -3.65 -0.16 4.64
CA LEU A 48 -2.61 -1.19 4.73
C LEU A 48 -3.21 -2.58 4.93
N GLN A 49 -4.17 -2.74 5.86
CA GLN A 49 -4.87 -4.01 6.06
C GLN A 49 -5.63 -4.46 4.81
N GLY A 50 -6.26 -3.52 4.09
CA GLY A 50 -6.96 -3.74 2.84
C GLY A 50 -6.12 -4.35 1.72
N PHE A 51 -4.81 -4.09 1.73
CA PHE A 51 -3.83 -4.60 0.77
C PHE A 51 -2.99 -5.78 1.28
N THR A 52 -3.07 -6.13 2.57
CA THR A 52 -2.24 -7.18 3.19
C THR A 52 -3.09 -8.33 3.74
N ILE A 53 -3.66 -8.15 4.94
CA ILE A 53 -4.40 -9.21 5.64
C ILE A 53 -5.77 -9.49 5.03
N ASN A 54 -6.48 -8.48 4.52
CA ASN A 54 -7.83 -8.66 3.99
C ASN A 54 -7.86 -9.54 2.73
N PRO A 55 -6.93 -9.39 1.76
CA PRO A 55 -6.82 -10.33 0.65
C PRO A 55 -6.38 -11.73 1.10
N ALA A 56 -5.48 -11.84 2.08
CA ALA A 56 -5.05 -13.14 2.62
C ALA A 56 -6.22 -13.89 3.27
N TYR A 57 -7.05 -13.20 4.07
CA TYR A 57 -8.27 -13.74 4.63
C TYR A 57 -9.27 -14.19 3.55
N GLY A 58 -9.48 -13.36 2.52
CA GLY A 58 -10.33 -13.74 1.37
C GLY A 58 -9.84 -14.98 0.61
N ALA A 59 -8.56 -15.32 0.74
CA ALA A 59 -7.94 -16.52 0.16
C ALA A 59 -7.75 -17.67 1.16
N PHE A 60 -8.26 -17.58 2.39
CA PHE A 60 -8.05 -18.54 3.49
C PHE A 60 -6.56 -18.75 3.85
N LEU A 61 -5.77 -17.69 3.73
CA LEU A 61 -4.33 -17.65 3.99
C LEU A 61 -3.96 -16.69 5.11
N GLU A 62 -4.90 -16.22 5.93
CA GLU A 62 -4.68 -15.22 6.97
C GLU A 62 -3.61 -15.58 8.01
N ASN A 63 -3.38 -16.88 8.24
CA ASN A 63 -2.33 -17.38 9.14
C ASN A 63 -0.99 -17.67 8.42
N LYS A 64 -0.91 -17.36 7.12
CA LYS A 64 0.23 -17.69 6.26
C LYS A 64 0.72 -16.53 5.41
N ALA A 65 -0.14 -15.59 5.03
CA ALA A 65 0.18 -14.46 4.15
C ALA A 65 -0.43 -13.16 4.69
N GLY A 66 0.13 -12.03 4.28
CA GLY A 66 -0.37 -10.71 4.69
C GLY A 66 -0.04 -10.31 6.13
N VAL A 67 0.75 -11.11 6.84
CA VAL A 67 1.24 -10.86 8.21
C VAL A 67 2.75 -11.08 8.31
N ILE A 68 3.39 -10.39 9.24
CA ILE A 68 4.78 -10.66 9.64
C ILE A 68 4.73 -11.38 10.99
N ASP A 69 4.71 -12.70 10.95
CA ASP A 69 4.64 -13.55 12.14
C ASP A 69 5.37 -14.88 11.93
N VAL A 70 5.74 -15.55 13.03
CA VAL A 70 6.43 -16.84 13.00
C VAL A 70 5.54 -17.91 12.36
N GLY A 71 6.05 -18.57 11.32
CA GLY A 71 5.32 -19.63 10.61
C GLY A 71 4.47 -19.15 9.43
N ALA A 72 4.43 -17.83 9.17
CA ALA A 72 3.94 -17.25 7.93
C ALA A 72 4.98 -17.37 6.80
N TYR A 73 4.55 -17.13 5.56
CA TYR A 73 5.43 -17.00 4.41
C TYR A 73 6.36 -15.80 4.61
N ALA A 74 7.63 -15.99 4.25
CA ALA A 74 8.63 -14.93 4.26
C ALA A 74 8.50 -14.06 3.00
N ASP A 75 7.31 -13.50 2.82
CA ASP A 75 6.92 -12.60 1.73
C ASP A 75 6.75 -11.19 2.29
N TRP A 76 7.69 -10.30 1.98
CA TRP A 76 7.73 -8.94 2.55
C TRP A 76 8.47 -7.98 1.63
N VAL A 77 8.24 -6.68 1.87
CA VAL A 77 8.92 -5.59 1.16
C VAL A 77 9.65 -4.69 2.14
N VAL A 78 10.78 -4.14 1.72
CA VAL A 78 11.48 -3.04 2.41
C VAL A 78 11.14 -1.75 1.70
N LEU A 79 10.66 -0.77 2.44
CA LEU A 79 10.34 0.56 1.94
C LEU A 79 11.54 1.50 2.16
N ASP A 80 11.65 2.56 1.37
CA ASP A 80 12.67 3.59 1.61
C ASP A 80 12.32 4.58 2.71
N GLU A 81 11.03 4.72 3.00
CA GLU A 81 10.54 5.54 4.10
C GLU A 81 9.54 4.75 4.98
N PRO A 82 9.50 5.02 6.29
CA PRO A 82 8.53 4.39 7.17
C PRO A 82 7.11 4.87 6.85
N LEU A 83 6.16 3.95 6.74
CA LEU A 83 4.74 4.26 6.55
C LEU A 83 4.09 4.89 7.79
N TYR A 84 4.65 4.66 8.98
CA TYR A 84 4.07 5.13 10.23
C TYR A 84 4.22 6.66 10.32
N ASN A 85 3.09 7.37 10.47
CA ASN A 85 3.00 8.84 10.48
C ASN A 85 3.40 9.53 9.17
N MET A 86 3.44 8.82 8.04
CA MET A 86 3.69 9.41 6.74
C MET A 86 2.56 10.35 6.32
N ASP A 87 2.90 11.52 5.79
CA ASP A 87 1.93 12.40 5.15
C ASP A 87 1.34 11.74 3.89
N VAL A 88 0.05 11.95 3.65
CA VAL A 88 -0.65 11.28 2.56
C VAL A 88 -0.05 11.63 1.19
N GLU A 89 0.47 12.84 0.98
CA GLU A 89 1.10 13.20 -0.30
C GLU A 89 2.44 12.50 -0.51
N SER A 90 3.18 12.20 0.56
CA SER A 90 4.43 11.43 0.49
C SER A 90 4.21 10.00 0.02
N LEU A 91 3.03 9.42 0.28
CA LEU A 91 2.68 8.06 -0.14
C LEU A 91 2.81 7.85 -1.65
N ARG A 92 2.58 8.88 -2.46
CA ARG A 92 2.72 8.84 -3.92
C ARG A 92 4.17 8.71 -4.40
N LYS A 93 5.11 9.08 -3.54
CA LYS A 93 6.57 9.03 -3.81
C LYS A 93 7.23 7.83 -3.13
N LEU A 94 6.51 7.14 -2.26
CA LEU A 94 7.01 5.97 -1.57
C LEU A 94 7.38 4.89 -2.58
N THR A 95 8.49 4.21 -2.31
CA THR A 95 8.98 3.19 -3.22
C THR A 95 9.56 1.99 -2.47
N VAL A 96 9.59 0.87 -3.18
CA VAL A 96 10.15 -0.38 -2.64
C VAL A 96 11.66 -0.38 -2.86
N ARG A 97 12.41 -0.57 -1.78
CA ARG A 97 13.85 -0.84 -1.81
C ARG A 97 14.15 -2.29 -2.14
N GLU A 98 13.42 -3.21 -1.52
CA GLU A 98 13.63 -4.65 -1.70
C GLU A 98 12.30 -5.41 -1.67
N THR A 99 12.22 -6.48 -2.45
CA THR A 99 11.10 -7.43 -2.41
C THR A 99 11.65 -8.81 -2.09
N TRP A 100 11.05 -9.45 -1.10
CA TRP A 100 11.40 -10.78 -0.62
C TRP A 100 10.21 -11.71 -0.80
N VAL A 101 10.44 -12.86 -1.42
CA VAL A 101 9.44 -13.89 -1.67
C VAL A 101 10.01 -15.24 -1.25
N GLY A 102 9.31 -15.96 -0.38
CA GLY A 102 9.75 -17.23 0.20
C GLY A 102 11.12 -17.12 0.89
N GLY A 103 11.43 -15.96 1.48
CA GLY A 103 12.72 -15.71 2.14
C GLY A 103 13.88 -15.41 1.20
N LYS A 104 13.62 -15.23 -0.10
CA LYS A 104 14.64 -14.85 -1.10
C LYS A 104 14.40 -13.42 -1.57
N CYS A 105 15.45 -12.61 -1.61
CA CYS A 105 15.41 -11.29 -2.23
C CYS A 105 15.29 -11.45 -3.76
N VAL A 106 14.14 -11.09 -4.33
CA VAL A 106 13.85 -11.19 -5.77
C VAL A 106 13.96 -9.84 -6.49
N TYR A 107 13.92 -8.76 -5.73
CA TYR A 107 14.14 -7.41 -6.24
C TYR A 107 14.94 -6.62 -5.22
N LYS A 108 15.91 -5.86 -5.71
CA LYS A 108 16.66 -4.88 -4.93
C LYS A 108 16.91 -3.67 -5.81
N ARG A 109 16.41 -2.51 -5.39
CA ARG A 109 16.67 -1.26 -6.08
C ARG A 109 18.17 -0.96 -6.02
N PRO A 110 18.84 -0.69 -7.16
CA PRO A 110 20.23 -0.26 -7.16
C PRO A 110 20.40 0.99 -6.30
N TYR A 111 21.50 1.04 -5.53
CA TYR A 111 21.85 2.26 -4.81
C TYR A 111 22.34 3.29 -5.85
N VAL A 112 21.59 4.37 -6.01
CA VAL A 112 22.03 5.54 -6.78
C VAL A 112 22.60 6.51 -5.75
N GLY A 113 23.93 6.63 -5.74
CA GLY A 113 24.66 7.58 -4.89
C GLY A 113 24.60 9.00 -5.40
#